data_AF-A0A4E0R6U9-F1
#
_entry.id   AF-A0A4E0R6U9-F1
#
_cell.length_a   1.000
_cell.length_b   1.000
_cell.length_c   1.000
_cell.angle_alpha   90.00
_cell.angle_beta   90.00
_cell.angle_gamma   90.00
#
_symmetry.space_group_name_H-M   'P 1'
#
loop_
_entity.id
_entity.type
_entity.pdbx_description
1 polymer ?
#
loop_
_entity_poly.entity_id
_entity_poly.type
_entity_poly.pdbx_seq_one_letter_code
_entity_poly.pdbx_strand_id
1 'polypeptide(L)'
;MVNVNIFNIMIRGRYTCADEGVRKRVIQAFEDGRDWRVVAKHNCVNYKTASSWVHADELRYERQPRGETRRKTLNVTEIDEMITWMEEDPTTTLDLLCIRVKA
;
A
#
# COMPACT_ATOMS: atom_id res chain seq x y z
N MET A 1 31.66 -36.23 -7.99
CA MET A 1 30.86 -35.46 -7.03
C MET A 1 31.26 -34.00 -7.15
N VAL A 2 30.41 -33.16 -7.72
CA VAL A 2 30.57 -31.70 -7.62
C VAL A 2 29.22 -31.16 -7.14
N ASN A 3 29.21 -30.74 -5.88
CA ASN A 3 28.05 -30.26 -5.17
C ASN A 3 27.90 -28.78 -5.52
N VAL A 4 27.05 -28.45 -6.49
CA VAL A 4 26.84 -27.06 -6.93
C VAL A 4 25.78 -26.44 -6.04
N ASN A 5 26.24 -25.52 -5.20
CA ASN A 5 25.48 -24.80 -4.19
C ASN A 5 24.53 -23.78 -4.87
N ILE A 6 23.22 -24.04 -4.86
CA ILE A 6 22.17 -23.26 -5.57
C ILE A 6 21.82 -21.93 -4.84
N PHE A 7 22.52 -21.59 -3.75
CA PHE A 7 22.32 -20.35 -3.00
C PHE A 7 22.99 -19.12 -3.65
N ASN A 8 22.53 -18.68 -4.82
CA ASN A 8 22.50 -17.25 -5.19
C ASN A 8 22.03 -17.07 -6.63
N ILE A 9 20.71 -17.01 -6.82
CA ILE A 9 20.16 -16.28 -7.95
C ILE A 9 19.14 -15.31 -7.36
N MET A 10 19.62 -14.11 -7.01
CA MET A 10 18.79 -12.93 -6.79
C MET A 10 18.12 -12.54 -8.12
N ILE A 11 17.09 -13.28 -8.49
CA ILE A 11 16.06 -12.75 -9.39
C ILE A 11 15.36 -11.67 -8.58
N ARG A 12 15.33 -10.42 -9.08
CA ARG A 12 14.45 -9.36 -8.56
C ARG A 12 13.01 -9.90 -8.58
N GLY A 13 12.62 -10.55 -7.49
CA GLY A 13 11.44 -11.39 -7.43
C GLY A 13 10.20 -10.54 -7.58
N ARG A 14 9.25 -11.03 -8.39
CA ARG A 14 7.86 -10.56 -8.34
C ARG A 14 7.48 -10.46 -6.87
N TYR A 15 6.89 -9.34 -6.44
CA TYR A 15 6.35 -9.21 -5.09
C TYR A 15 5.24 -10.26 -4.91
N THR A 16 5.61 -11.48 -4.52
CA THR A 16 4.69 -12.54 -4.16
C THR A 16 4.10 -12.14 -2.82
N CYS A 17 2.91 -11.54 -2.84
CA CYS A 17 2.09 -11.39 -1.66
C CYS A 17 2.03 -12.75 -0.95
N ALA A 18 2.24 -12.77 0.36
CA ALA A 18 2.04 -13.98 1.14
C ALA A 18 0.61 -14.49 0.90
N ASP A 19 0.47 -15.80 0.74
CA ASP A 19 -0.80 -16.48 0.54
C ASP A 19 -1.74 -16.18 1.73
N GLU A 20 -2.96 -15.74 1.43
CA GLU A 20 -3.97 -15.40 2.43
C GLU A 20 -4.32 -16.61 3.32
N GLY A 21 -4.21 -17.83 2.78
CA GLY A 21 -4.39 -19.06 3.55
C GLY A 21 -3.31 -19.25 4.62
N VAL A 22 -2.05 -18.89 4.32
CA VAL A 22 -0.96 -18.94 5.31
C VAL A 22 -1.23 -17.97 6.44
N ARG A 23 -1.65 -16.74 6.10
CA ARG A 23 -1.98 -15.71 7.08
C ARG A 23 -3.09 -16.17 8.03
N LYS A 24 -4.20 -16.68 7.50
CA LYS A 24 -5.30 -17.20 8.31
C LYS A 24 -4.86 -18.27 9.30
N ARG A 25 -3.98 -19.21 8.88
CA ARG A 25 -3.43 -20.24 9.77
C ARG A 25 -2.59 -19.67 10.91
N VAL A 26 -1.79 -18.63 10.62
CA VAL A 26 -0.96 -17.97 11.65
C VAL A 26 -1.83 -17.20 12.65
N ILE A 27 -2.87 -16.50 12.17
CA ILE A 27 -3.81 -15.77 13.03
C ILE A 27 -4.61 -16.76 13.90
N GLN A 28 -5.17 -17.81 13.31
CA GLN A 28 -5.90 -18.85 14.06
C GLN A 28 -5.03 -19.48 15.15
N ALA A 29 -3.76 -19.79 14.85
CA ALA A 29 -2.85 -20.33 15.84
C ALA A 29 -2.63 -19.38 17.02
N PHE A 30 -2.63 -18.07 16.79
CA PHE A 30 -2.53 -17.06 17.84
C PHE A 30 -3.82 -16.97 18.67
N GLU A 31 -4.98 -16.94 18.02
CA GLU A 31 -6.30 -16.93 18.69
C GLU A 31 -6.53 -18.18 19.55
N ASP A 32 -6.06 -19.33 19.07
CA ASP A 32 -6.11 -20.61 19.79
C ASP A 32 -5.06 -20.72 20.93
N GLY A 33 -4.23 -19.69 21.16
CA GLY A 33 -3.17 -19.69 22.17
C GLY A 33 -1.99 -20.63 21.86
N ARG A 34 -1.86 -21.09 20.62
CA ARG A 34 -0.74 -21.94 20.16
C ARG A 34 0.48 -21.08 19.77
N ASP A 35 1.64 -21.72 19.63
CA ASP A 35 2.85 -21.03 19.15
C ASP A 35 2.76 -20.73 17.64
N TRP A 36 2.17 -19.58 17.32
CA TRP A 36 2.05 -19.05 15.95
C TRP A 36 3.42 -18.80 15.29
N ARG A 37 4.52 -18.65 16.05
CA ARG A 37 5.86 -18.44 15.49
C ARG A 37 6.36 -19.69 14.78
N VAL A 38 6.03 -20.87 15.31
CA VAL A 38 6.33 -22.17 14.69
C VAL A 38 5.54 -22.32 13.39
N VAL A 39 4.25 -21.96 13.39
CA VAL A 39 3.39 -22.00 12.20
C VAL A 39 3.92 -21.05 11.12
N ALA A 40 4.31 -19.83 11.49
CA ALA A 40 4.91 -18.86 10.58
C ALA A 40 6.22 -19.38 9.97
N LYS A 41 7.12 -19.93 10.81
CA LYS A 41 8.40 -20.50 10.37
C LYS A 41 8.21 -21.66 9.39
N HIS A 42 7.26 -22.56 9.66
CA HIS A 42 6.94 -23.68 8.76
C HIS A 42 6.43 -23.21 7.40
N ASN A 43 5.73 -22.08 7.35
CA ASN A 43 5.23 -21.49 6.10
C ASN A 43 6.20 -20.45 5.50
N CYS A 44 7.46 -20.42 5.94
CA CYS A 44 8.49 -19.48 5.45
C CYS A 44 8.11 -18.00 5.58
N VAL A 45 7.28 -17.64 6.56
CA VAL A 45 6.89 -16.26 6.84
C VAL A 45 7.90 -15.62 7.78
N ASN A 46 8.37 -14.43 7.43
CA ASN A 46 9.25 -13.65 8.29
C ASN A 46 8.55 -13.31 9.62
N TYR A 47 9.27 -13.42 10.74
CA TYR A 47 8.77 -13.06 12.06
C TYR A 47 8.08 -11.69 12.12
N LYS A 48 8.69 -10.65 11.53
CA LYS A 48 8.11 -9.29 11.53
C LYS A 48 6.76 -9.24 10.81
N THR A 49 6.64 -9.98 9.71
CA THR A 49 5.41 -10.09 8.93
C THR A 49 4.33 -10.83 9.72
N ALA A 50 4.67 -11.98 10.30
CA ALA A 50 3.74 -12.75 11.12
C ALA A 50 3.29 -11.99 12.37
N SER A 51 4.21 -11.30 13.05
CA SER A 51 3.93 -10.43 14.20
C SER A 51 3.01 -9.28 13.82
N SER A 52 3.22 -8.66 12.66
CA SER A 52 2.32 -7.63 12.13
C SER A 52 0.92 -8.16 11.84
N TRP A 53 0.75 -9.45 11.55
CA TRP A 53 -0.58 -10.04 11.36
C TRP A 53 -1.28 -10.26 12.68
N VAL A 54 -0.67 -10.96 13.64
CA VAL A 54 -1.34 -11.33 14.91
C VAL A 54 -1.62 -10.14 15.84
N HIS A 55 -0.97 -8.99 15.61
CA HIS A 55 -1.19 -7.75 16.37
C HIS A 55 -1.84 -6.63 15.54
N ALA A 56 -2.27 -6.93 14.30
CA ALA A 56 -3.06 -5.99 13.54
C ALA A 56 -4.47 -5.92 14.14
N ASP A 57 -5.00 -4.70 14.27
CA ASP A 57 -6.44 -4.50 14.50
C ASP A 57 -7.23 -5.01 13.28
N GLU A 58 -8.50 -5.40 13.47
CA GLU A 58 -9.29 -6.07 12.44
C GLU A 58 -9.34 -5.29 11.12
N LEU A 59 -9.41 -3.96 11.24
CA LEU A 59 -9.42 -3.00 10.13
C LEU A 59 -8.11 -2.95 9.33
N ARG A 60 -6.99 -3.43 9.89
CA ARG A 60 -5.68 -3.50 9.23
C ARG A 60 -5.44 -4.84 8.54
N TYR A 61 -6.39 -5.77 8.62
CA TYR A 61 -6.26 -7.02 7.88
C TYR A 61 -6.43 -6.81 6.38
N GLU A 62 -7.27 -5.86 5.96
CA GLU A 62 -7.41 -5.54 4.56
C GLU A 62 -6.11 -4.98 3.98
N ARG A 63 -5.73 -5.50 2.81
CA ARG A 63 -4.55 -5.01 2.11
C ARG A 63 -4.82 -3.58 1.69
N GLN A 64 -4.00 -2.66 2.20
CA GLN A 64 -4.07 -1.29 1.70
C GLN A 64 -3.69 -1.25 0.20
N PRO A 65 -4.39 -0.42 -0.59
CA PRO A 65 -4.06 -0.23 -1.98
C PRO A 65 -2.60 0.22 -2.10
N ARG A 66 -1.82 -0.50 -2.92
CA ARG A 66 -0.42 -0.14 -3.19
C ARG A 66 -0.38 0.82 -4.37
N GLY A 67 0.28 1.96 -4.18
CA GLY A 67 0.59 2.88 -5.27
C GLY A 67 -0.45 3.97 -5.52
N GLU A 68 -1.26 4.34 -4.52
CA GLU A 68 -2.14 5.49 -4.68
C GLU A 68 -1.30 6.78 -4.76
N THR A 69 -1.18 7.31 -5.98
CA THR A 69 -0.68 8.66 -6.18
C THR A 69 -1.78 9.58 -5.67
N ARG A 70 -1.53 10.30 -4.57
CA ARG A 70 -2.45 11.33 -4.09
C ARG A 70 -2.77 12.26 -5.25
N ARG A 71 -4.02 12.28 -5.70
CA ARG A 71 -4.49 13.29 -6.66
C ARG A 71 -4.28 14.63 -5.99
N LYS A 72 -3.46 15.48 -6.61
CA LYS A 72 -3.39 16.90 -6.24
C LYS A 72 -4.64 17.55 -6.80
N THR A 73 -5.74 17.41 -6.09
CA THR A 73 -7.00 18.08 -6.42
C THR A 73 -6.93 19.49 -5.87
N LEU A 74 -7.47 20.45 -6.63
CA LEU A 74 -7.70 21.79 -6.11
C LEU A 74 -8.64 21.72 -4.91
N ASN A 75 -8.39 22.56 -3.92
CA ASN A 75 -9.30 22.72 -2.80
C ASN A 75 -10.55 23.52 -3.23
N VAL A 76 -11.60 23.51 -2.41
CA VAL A 76 -12.89 24.15 -2.75
C VAL A 76 -12.72 25.66 -2.98
N THR A 77 -11.89 26.32 -2.18
CA THR A 77 -11.63 27.76 -2.29
C THR A 77 -10.93 28.12 -3.60
N GLU A 78 -9.94 27.34 -4.02
CA GLU A 78 -9.26 27.51 -5.32
C GLU A 78 -10.25 27.34 -6.49
N ILE A 79 -11.23 26.45 -6.35
CA ILE A 79 -12.29 26.26 -7.36
C ILE A 79 -13.23 27.46 -7.39
N ASP A 80 -13.67 27.97 -6.22
CA ASP A 80 -14.56 29.13 -6.13
C ASP A 80 -13.90 30.40 -6.68
N GLU A 81 -12.59 30.58 -6.43
CA GLU A 81 -11.80 31.68 -7.01
C GLU A 81 -11.68 31.56 -8.53
N MET A 82 -11.44 30.35 -9.05
CA MET A 82 -11.43 30.11 -10.50
C MET A 82 -12.77 30.43 -11.16
N ILE A 83 -13.89 30.05 -10.53
CA ILE A 83 -15.24 30.38 -11.01
C ILE A 83 -15.42 31.90 -11.05
N THR A 84 -15.04 32.59 -9.98
CA THR A 84 -15.11 34.06 -9.90
C THR A 84 -14.32 34.72 -11.03
N TRP A 85 -13.09 34.27 -11.30
CA TRP A 85 -12.29 34.83 -12.39
C TRP A 85 -12.88 34.59 -13.79
N MET A 86 -13.55 33.46 -13.98
CA MET A 86 -14.25 33.16 -15.24
C MET A 86 -15.51 34.01 -15.40
N GLU A 87 -16.20 34.34 -14.31
CA GLU A 87 -17.36 35.22 -14.31
C GLU A 87 -16.96 36.69 -14.56
N GLU A 88 -15.85 37.14 -13.99
CA GLU A 88 -15.31 38.49 -14.18
C GLU A 88 -14.72 38.72 -15.58
N ASP A 89 -14.02 37.72 -16.13
CA ASP A 89 -13.46 37.77 -17.47
C ASP A 89 -13.67 36.43 -18.21
N PRO A 90 -14.76 36.31 -19.00
CA PRO A 90 -15.08 35.09 -19.74
C PRO A 90 -14.13 34.82 -20.91
N THR A 91 -13.19 35.73 -21.21
CA THR A 91 -12.14 35.50 -22.22
C THR A 91 -10.90 34.83 -21.64
N THR A 92 -10.85 34.65 -20.31
CA THR A 92 -9.73 34.00 -19.63
C THR A 92 -9.55 32.57 -20.14
N THR A 93 -8.34 32.26 -20.62
CA THR A 93 -7.99 30.92 -21.10
C THR A 93 -7.59 30.00 -19.94
N LEU A 94 -7.69 28.69 -20.16
CA LEU A 94 -7.26 27.69 -19.18
C LEU A 94 -5.78 27.81 -18.80
N ASP A 95 -4.92 28.27 -19.72
CA ASP A 95 -3.50 28.50 -19.45
C ASP A 95 -3.30 29.64 -18.46
N LEU A 96 -4.06 30.73 -18.59
CA LEU A 96 -4.00 31.86 -17.66
C LEU A 96 -4.54 31.48 -16.28
N LEU A 97 -5.60 30.67 -16.21
CA LEU A 97 -6.08 30.10 -14.94
C LEU A 97 -5.03 29.21 -14.29
N CYS A 98 -4.36 28.35 -15.07
CA CYS A 98 -3.27 27.50 -14.57
C CYS A 98 -2.10 28.30 -13.99
N ILE A 99 -1.79 29.48 -14.55
CA ILE A 99 -0.73 30.35 -14.04
C ILE A 99 -1.18 31.00 -12.73
N ARG A 100 -2.42 31.49 -12.65
CA ARG A 100 -2.96 32.15 -11.44
C ARG A 100 -3.08 31.22 -10.24
N VAL A 101 -3.53 29.97 -10.44
CA VAL A 101 -3.71 28.98 -9.36
C VAL A 101 -2.37 28.46 -8.81
N LYS A 102 -1.26 28.59 -9.56
CA LYS A 102 0.07 28.12 -9.15
C LYS A 102 0.95 29.20 -8.52
N ALA A 103 0.51 30.46 -8.53
CA ALA A 103 1.22 31.60 -7.94
C ALA A 103 0.92 31.69 -6.44
#